data_AF-A0A3D3JSM2-F1
#
_entry.id   AF-A0A3D3JSM2-F1
#
_cell.length_a   1.000
_cell.length_b   1.000
_cell.length_c   1.000
_cell.angle_alpha   90.00
_cell.angle_beta   90.00
_cell.angle_gamma   90.00
#
_symmetry.space_group_name_H-M   'P 1'
#
loop_
_entity.id
_entity.type
_entity.pdbx_description
1 polymer ?
#
loop_
_entity_poly.entity_id
_entity_poly.type
_entity_poly.pdbx_seq_one_letter_code
_entity_poly.pdbx_strand_id
1 'polypeptide(L)'
;TPDCNDLCPNDPNKIAPGDCGCGIADTDTDSDGVPDCDDNCPNTFNPGQEDCDNDGIGDVCEAVTEAQKCAAVELAVIDCVCNSGAALTNIRDFCDLLIQCLDAEIAAADLCDPASCRATVLANINTLLGSNCQ
;
A
#
# COMPACT_ATOMS: atom_id res chain seq x y z
N THR A 1 -24.87 -19.38 -30.93
CA THR A 1 -25.82 -18.46 -31.61
C THR A 1 -25.28 -18.15 -33.00
N PRO A 2 -26.08 -17.64 -33.96
CA PRO A 2 -25.52 -17.18 -35.24
C PRO A 2 -24.42 -16.13 -35.00
N ASP A 3 -23.25 -16.35 -35.60
CA ASP A 3 -21.96 -15.67 -35.47
C ASP A 3 -22.00 -14.13 -35.61
N CYS A 4 -23.03 -13.55 -36.25
CA CYS A 4 -23.05 -12.13 -36.58
C CYS A 4 -23.31 -11.15 -35.41
N ASN A 5 -23.73 -11.65 -34.24
CA ASN A 5 -23.96 -10.85 -33.03
C ASN A 5 -23.15 -11.35 -31.84
N ASP A 6 -22.17 -12.22 -32.07
CA ASP A 6 -21.27 -12.69 -31.02
C ASP A 6 -20.12 -11.71 -30.86
N LEU A 7 -20.10 -10.98 -29.74
CA LEU A 7 -19.04 -10.02 -29.44
C LEU A 7 -17.83 -10.71 -28.79
N CYS A 8 -17.92 -12.01 -28.51
CA CYS A 8 -16.86 -12.86 -28.01
C CYS A 8 -16.75 -14.16 -28.83
N PRO A 9 -16.45 -14.08 -30.14
CA PRO A 9 -16.52 -15.23 -31.06
C PRO A 9 -15.56 -16.39 -30.74
N ASN A 10 -14.58 -16.16 -29.87
CA ASN A 10 -13.62 -17.16 -29.41
C ASN A 10 -13.97 -17.76 -28.03
N ASP A 11 -15.03 -17.29 -27.38
CA ASP A 11 -15.48 -17.77 -26.08
C ASP A 11 -16.87 -18.42 -26.20
N PRO A 12 -16.97 -19.76 -26.16
CA PRO A 12 -18.26 -20.42 -26.30
C PRO A 12 -19.20 -20.21 -25.10
N ASN A 13 -18.70 -19.72 -23.97
CA ASN A 13 -19.47 -19.51 -22.74
C ASN A 13 -19.94 -18.06 -22.57
N LYS A 14 -19.40 -17.12 -23.36
CA LYS A 14 -19.70 -15.68 -23.24
C LYS A 14 -20.02 -15.12 -24.62
N ILE A 15 -21.14 -14.42 -24.76
CA ILE A 15 -21.56 -13.82 -26.05
C ILE A 15 -21.31 -12.31 -26.11
N ALA A 16 -20.98 -11.70 -24.98
CA ALA A 16 -20.70 -10.29 -24.82
C ALA A 16 -19.50 -10.10 -23.89
N PRO A 17 -18.65 -9.07 -24.08
CA PRO A 17 -17.46 -8.90 -23.26
C PRO A 17 -17.76 -8.74 -21.77
N GLY A 18 -18.92 -8.21 -21.37
CA GLY A 18 -19.18 -7.92 -19.97
C GLY A 18 -18.18 -6.91 -19.40
N ASP A 19 -18.04 -6.90 -18.08
CA ASP A 19 -17.14 -5.98 -17.36
C ASP A 19 -15.69 -6.50 -17.44
N CYS A 20 -15.48 -7.80 -17.29
CA CYS A 20 -14.16 -8.45 -17.34
C CYS A 20 -13.62 -8.74 -18.76
N GLY A 21 -14.38 -8.44 -19.81
CA GLY A 21 -14.03 -8.78 -21.19
C GLY A 21 -14.31 -10.25 -21.58
N CYS A 22 -14.04 -10.58 -22.84
CA CYS A 22 -14.22 -11.95 -23.35
C CYS A 22 -13.20 -12.92 -22.73
N GLY A 23 -13.61 -14.16 -22.44
CA GLY A 23 -12.73 -15.19 -21.88
C GLY A 23 -12.60 -15.15 -20.37
N ILE A 24 -13.15 -14.14 -19.69
CA ILE A 24 -13.16 -13.99 -18.24
C ILE A 24 -14.62 -13.91 -17.75
N ALA A 25 -14.95 -14.62 -16.69
CA ALA A 25 -16.28 -14.58 -16.10
C ALA A 25 -16.48 -13.28 -15.30
N ASP A 26 -17.65 -12.65 -15.43
CA ASP A 26 -18.04 -11.50 -14.59
C ASP A 26 -18.59 -12.01 -13.24
N THR A 27 -17.84 -12.91 -12.59
CA THR A 27 -18.18 -13.40 -11.25
C THR A 27 -17.91 -12.30 -10.24
N ASP A 28 -18.79 -12.15 -9.27
CA ASP A 28 -18.65 -11.28 -8.11
C ASP A 28 -18.82 -12.20 -6.88
N THR A 29 -17.70 -12.62 -6.32
CA THR A 29 -17.63 -13.71 -5.34
C THR A 29 -18.16 -13.27 -3.97
N ASP A 30 -18.00 -12.01 -3.59
CA ASP A 30 -18.45 -11.48 -2.31
C ASP A 30 -19.71 -10.61 -2.39
N SER A 31 -20.24 -10.41 -3.59
CA SER A 31 -21.49 -9.71 -3.89
C SER A 31 -21.47 -8.24 -3.51
N ASP A 32 -20.34 -7.56 -3.70
CA ASP A 32 -20.16 -6.14 -3.42
C ASP A 32 -20.50 -5.21 -4.60
N GLY A 33 -20.67 -5.80 -5.79
CA GLY A 33 -21.01 -5.09 -7.02
C GLY A 33 -19.80 -4.80 -7.93
N VAL A 34 -18.59 -5.21 -7.55
CA VAL A 34 -17.37 -5.19 -8.37
C VAL A 34 -17.05 -6.64 -8.77
N PRO A 35 -16.84 -6.92 -10.07
CA PRO A 35 -16.50 -8.29 -10.48
C PRO A 35 -15.06 -8.64 -10.06
N ASP A 36 -14.81 -9.92 -9.74
CA ASP A 36 -13.54 -10.46 -9.23
C ASP A 36 -12.29 -10.09 -10.07
N CYS A 37 -12.48 -9.74 -11.35
CA CYS A 37 -11.41 -9.34 -12.26
C CYS A 37 -10.92 -7.90 -12.07
N ASP A 38 -11.78 -7.04 -11.50
CA ASP A 38 -11.56 -5.63 -11.23
C ASP A 38 -11.63 -5.31 -9.72
N ASP A 39 -11.84 -6.34 -8.88
CA ASP A 39 -11.97 -6.24 -7.43
C ASP A 39 -10.59 -6.40 -6.74
N ASN A 40 -10.18 -5.39 -5.98
CA ASN A 40 -8.96 -5.41 -5.18
C ASN A 40 -9.07 -6.28 -3.91
N CYS A 41 -10.27 -6.77 -3.60
CA CYS A 41 -10.58 -7.71 -2.53
C CYS A 41 -11.66 -8.76 -2.92
N PRO A 42 -11.40 -9.69 -3.86
CA PRO A 42 -12.40 -10.61 -4.47
C PRO A 42 -13.17 -11.55 -3.52
N ASN A 43 -12.91 -11.49 -2.23
CA ASN A 43 -13.57 -12.34 -1.23
C ASN A 43 -14.03 -11.54 0.00
N THR A 44 -13.97 -10.21 -0.02
CA THR A 44 -14.25 -9.36 1.14
C THR A 44 -14.92 -8.06 0.72
N PHE A 45 -16.25 -8.01 0.91
CA PHE A 45 -17.11 -6.90 0.49
C PHE A 45 -16.52 -5.49 0.73
N ASN A 46 -16.24 -4.77 -0.35
CA ASN A 46 -15.79 -3.37 -0.37
C ASN A 46 -16.18 -2.64 -1.68
N PRO A 47 -17.46 -2.26 -1.84
CA PRO A 47 -17.94 -1.62 -3.07
C PRO A 47 -17.25 -0.31 -3.43
N GLY A 48 -16.59 0.32 -2.45
CA GLY A 48 -15.82 1.56 -2.62
C GLY A 48 -14.42 1.35 -3.16
N GLN A 49 -13.93 0.09 -3.19
CA GLN A 49 -12.60 -0.29 -3.64
C GLN A 49 -11.51 0.58 -3.02
N GLU A 50 -11.67 0.92 -1.74
CA GLU A 50 -10.68 1.70 -1.01
C GLU A 50 -9.34 0.95 -1.01
N ASP A 51 -8.31 1.63 -1.47
CA ASP A 51 -6.93 1.19 -1.59
C ASP A 51 -6.07 2.45 -1.49
N CYS A 52 -5.78 2.84 -0.26
CA CYS A 52 -5.22 4.16 0.00
C CYS A 52 -3.73 4.26 -0.36
N ASP A 53 -3.02 3.14 -0.48
CA ASP A 53 -1.62 3.08 -0.88
C ASP A 53 -1.44 2.74 -2.38
N ASN A 54 -2.48 2.21 -3.03
CA ASN A 54 -2.56 1.84 -4.46
C ASN A 54 -1.67 0.65 -4.83
N ASP A 55 -1.50 -0.33 -3.94
CA ASP A 55 -0.77 -1.56 -4.23
C ASP A 55 -1.62 -2.61 -4.99
N GLY A 56 -2.93 -2.35 -5.14
CA GLY A 56 -3.90 -3.22 -5.80
C GLY A 56 -4.56 -4.23 -4.86
N ILE A 57 -4.33 -4.14 -3.55
CA ILE A 57 -4.99 -4.89 -2.49
C ILE A 57 -5.83 -3.89 -1.70
N GLY A 58 -7.14 -4.11 -1.60
CA GLY A 58 -8.00 -3.16 -0.89
C GLY A 58 -7.74 -3.14 0.62
N ASP A 59 -7.97 -1.98 1.22
CA ASP A 59 -7.76 -1.69 2.65
C ASP A 59 -8.43 -2.75 3.56
N VAL A 60 -9.55 -3.34 3.11
CA VAL A 60 -10.33 -4.30 3.91
C VAL A 60 -9.79 -5.73 3.90
N CYS A 61 -9.04 -6.12 2.87
CA CYS A 61 -8.49 -7.46 2.71
C CYS A 61 -6.96 -7.49 2.80
N GLU A 62 -6.37 -6.34 3.10
CA GLU A 62 -4.94 -6.23 3.32
C GLU A 62 -4.49 -7.08 4.53
N ALA A 63 -3.42 -7.86 4.34
CA ALA A 63 -2.89 -8.75 5.36
C ALA A 63 -2.07 -8.03 6.44
N VAL A 64 -1.54 -6.85 6.12
CA VAL A 64 -0.67 -6.06 7.00
C VAL A 64 -1.37 -4.76 7.33
N THR A 65 -1.58 -4.50 8.62
CA THR A 65 -2.16 -3.23 9.06
C THR A 65 -1.18 -2.08 8.88
N GLU A 66 -1.71 -0.87 8.70
CA GLU A 66 -0.96 0.39 8.75
C GLU A 66 -0.02 0.50 9.96
N ALA A 67 -0.44 -0.01 11.12
CA ALA A 67 0.39 -0.04 12.32
C ALA A 67 1.62 -0.94 12.17
N GLN A 68 1.50 -2.05 11.46
CA GLN A 68 2.61 -2.97 11.19
C GLN A 68 3.58 -2.42 10.14
N LYS A 69 3.06 -1.77 9.08
CA LYS A 69 3.90 -1.02 8.12
C LYS A 69 4.68 0.08 8.82
N CYS A 70 4.01 0.87 9.66
CA CYS A 70 4.66 1.94 10.40
C CYS A 70 5.70 1.44 11.41
N ALA A 71 5.44 0.32 12.09
CA ALA A 71 6.43 -0.28 13.00
C ALA A 71 7.71 -0.73 12.27
N ALA A 72 7.61 -1.14 11.00
CA ALA A 72 8.78 -1.50 10.20
C ALA A 72 9.68 -0.28 9.88
N VAL A 73 9.09 0.92 9.78
CA VAL A 73 9.83 2.17 9.56
C VAL A 73 10.86 2.42 10.66
N GLU A 74 10.57 2.09 11.92
CA GLU A 74 11.52 2.29 13.03
C GLU A 74 12.84 1.56 12.82
N LEU A 75 12.78 0.32 12.32
CA LEU A 75 13.98 -0.48 12.03
C LEU A 75 14.67 0.01 10.76
N ALA A 76 13.90 0.36 9.73
CA ALA A 76 14.42 0.84 8.45
C ALA A 76 15.21 2.15 8.60
N VAL A 77 14.76 3.05 9.48
CA VAL A 77 15.48 4.30 9.79
C VAL A 77 16.87 4.02 10.37
N ILE A 78 17.00 3.03 11.26
CA ILE A 78 18.29 2.64 11.83
C ILE A 78 19.23 2.14 10.73
N ASP A 79 18.72 1.31 9.82
CA ASP A 79 19.48 0.78 8.70
C ASP A 79 19.92 1.89 7.72
N CYS A 80 19.02 2.83 7.39
CA CYS A 80 19.34 3.99 6.56
C CYS A 80 20.45 4.84 7.18
N VAL A 81 20.35 5.17 8.48
CA VAL A 81 21.36 5.96 9.19
C VAL A 81 22.72 5.24 9.17
N CYS A 82 22.73 3.94 9.47
CA CYS A 82 23.94 3.12 9.49
C CYS A 82 24.62 3.01 8.11
N ASN A 83 23.85 3.02 7.02
CA ASN A 83 24.35 2.85 5.65
C ASN A 83 24.53 4.16 4.87
N SER A 84 24.21 5.31 5.46
CA SER A 84 24.30 6.63 4.82
C SER A 84 25.71 7.05 4.40
N GLY A 85 26.75 6.48 5.03
CA GLY A 85 28.14 6.93 4.85
C GLY A 85 28.41 8.35 5.36
N ALA A 86 27.47 8.96 6.08
CA ALA A 86 27.60 10.32 6.60
C ALA A 86 28.62 10.40 7.75
N ALA A 87 29.44 11.45 7.76
CA ALA A 87 30.33 11.75 8.86
C ALA A 87 29.56 12.55 9.93
N LEU A 88 28.99 11.84 10.91
CA LEU A 88 28.18 12.44 11.97
C LEU A 88 29.09 13.00 13.07
N THR A 89 29.36 14.31 13.03
CA THR A 89 30.34 14.96 13.93
C THR A 89 29.71 15.57 15.18
N ASN A 90 28.41 15.81 15.14
CA ASN A 90 27.65 16.39 16.23
C ASN A 90 26.17 15.96 16.18
N ILE A 91 25.42 16.29 17.23
CA ILE A 91 24.02 15.88 17.37
C ILE A 91 23.09 16.48 16.30
N ARG A 92 23.42 17.65 15.73
CA ARG A 92 22.61 18.25 14.65
C ARG A 92 22.76 17.45 13.37
N ASP A 93 23.98 17.11 12.97
CA ASP A 93 24.23 16.27 11.79
C ASP A 93 23.51 14.92 11.92
N PHE A 94 23.49 14.35 13.14
CA PHE A 94 22.77 13.12 13.43
C PHE A 94 21.24 13.29 13.29
N CYS A 95 20.67 14.35 13.87
CA CYS A 95 19.24 14.64 13.72
C CYS A 95 18.84 14.90 12.26
N ASP A 96 19.64 15.67 11.51
CA ASP A 96 19.35 15.99 10.11
C ASP A 96 19.32 14.71 9.26
N LEU A 97 20.32 13.83 9.42
CA LEU A 97 20.34 12.54 8.73
C LEU A 97 19.18 11.64 9.17
N LEU A 98 18.86 11.62 10.46
CA LEU A 98 17.79 10.80 10.99
C LEU A 98 16.44 11.21 10.41
N ILE A 99 16.15 12.51 10.35
CA ILE A 99 14.91 13.01 9.75
C ILE A 99 14.89 12.73 8.25
N GLN A 100 16.03 12.89 7.58
CA GLN A 100 16.14 12.54 6.17
C GLN A 100 15.84 11.05 5.92
N CYS A 101 16.36 10.16 6.75
CA CYS A 101 16.06 8.73 6.69
C CYS A 101 14.59 8.44 7.02
N LEU A 102 14.04 9.06 8.05
CA LEU A 102 12.63 8.91 8.41
C LEU A 102 11.71 9.27 7.24
N ASP A 103 11.92 10.44 6.64
CA ASP A 103 11.08 10.90 5.54
C ASP A 103 11.25 10.02 4.28
N ALA A 104 12.45 9.50 4.02
CA ALA A 104 12.72 8.59 2.92
C ALA A 104 12.06 7.21 3.11
N GLU A 105 12.17 6.63 4.31
CA GLU A 105 11.57 5.32 4.61
C GLU A 105 10.04 5.42 4.65
N ILE A 106 9.47 6.49 5.20
CA ILE A 106 8.01 6.73 5.16
C ILE A 106 7.52 6.88 3.73
N ALA A 107 8.24 7.59 2.87
CA ALA A 107 7.89 7.71 1.46
C ALA A 107 7.97 6.36 0.71
N ALA A 108 8.72 5.40 1.23
CA ALA A 108 8.82 4.04 0.70
C ALA A 108 7.86 3.04 1.37
N ALA A 109 7.18 3.41 2.47
CA ALA A 109 6.49 2.48 3.36
C ALA A 109 5.03 2.16 2.99
N ASP A 110 4.54 2.59 1.82
CA ASP A 110 3.18 2.31 1.33
C ASP A 110 2.09 2.52 2.40
N LEU A 111 2.09 3.71 3.01
CA LEU A 111 1.23 4.06 4.14
C LEU A 111 0.04 4.90 3.69
N CYS A 112 -1.13 4.55 4.22
CA CYS A 112 -2.37 5.31 4.09
C CYS A 112 -2.34 6.61 4.92
N ASP A 113 -1.65 6.60 6.06
CA ASP A 113 -1.41 7.80 6.89
C ASP A 113 0.08 7.98 7.24
N PRO A 114 0.90 8.48 6.29
CA PRO A 114 2.32 8.71 6.50
C PRO A 114 2.58 9.78 7.57
N ALA A 115 1.64 10.72 7.79
CA ALA A 115 1.80 11.79 8.76
C ALA A 115 1.67 11.28 10.20
N SER A 116 0.67 10.44 10.47
CA SER A 116 0.50 9.78 11.76
C SER A 116 1.66 8.84 12.06
N CYS A 117 2.14 8.11 11.04
CA CYS A 117 3.33 7.28 11.20
C CYS A 117 4.56 8.11 11.54
N ARG A 118 4.82 9.19 10.77
CA ARG A 118 5.94 10.11 11.02
C ARG A 118 5.93 10.65 12.44
N ALA A 119 4.76 11.10 12.92
CA ALA A 119 4.62 11.64 14.27
C ALA A 119 4.94 10.58 15.34
N THR A 120 4.47 9.34 15.14
CA THR A 120 4.70 8.23 16.06
C THR A 120 6.18 7.83 16.12
N VAL A 121 6.79 7.58 14.96
CA VAL A 121 8.20 7.18 14.86
C VAL A 121 9.11 8.29 15.39
N LEU A 122 8.84 9.56 15.06
CA LEU A 122 9.64 10.68 15.56
C LEU A 122 9.56 10.83 17.09
N ALA A 123 8.36 10.62 17.68
CA ALA A 123 8.19 10.66 19.12
C ALA A 123 8.98 9.53 19.82
N ASN A 124 8.98 8.33 19.26
CA ASN A 124 9.74 7.19 19.77
C ASN A 124 11.24 7.46 19.68
N ILE A 125 11.72 7.93 18.53
CA ILE A 125 13.13 8.31 18.34
C ILE A 125 13.57 9.37 19.36
N ASN A 126 12.80 10.45 19.53
CA ASN A 126 13.13 11.51 20.48
C ASN A 126 13.18 11.00 21.93
N THR A 127 12.32 10.03 22.27
CA THR A 127 12.34 9.34 23.57
C THR A 127 13.61 8.52 23.74
N LEU A 128 14.04 7.76 22.72
CA LEU A 128 15.28 6.99 22.77
C LEU A 128 16.53 7.86 22.87
N LEU A 129 16.59 8.96 22.11
CA LEU A 129 17.77 9.84 22.05
C LEU A 129 17.89 10.78 23.26
N GLY A 130 16.82 10.96 24.04
CA GLY A 130 16.74 12.00 25.06
C GLY A 130 16.95 13.41 24.48
N SER A 131 16.70 13.58 23.18
CA SER A 131 16.91 14.79 22.38
C SER A 131 15.68 15.03 21.51
N ASN A 132 15.43 16.27 21.11
CA ASN A 132 14.29 16.61 20.26
C ASN A 132 14.79 16.96 18.85
N CYS A 133 14.93 15.95 18.01
CA CYS A 133 15.13 16.15 16.58
C CYS A 133 13.81 16.67 15.99
N GLN A 134 13.86 17.81 15.29
CA GLN A 134 12.70 18.48 14.67
C GLN A 134 12.98 18.76 13.20
#